data_AF-A0A1D8DDS2-F1
#
_entry.id   AF-A0A1D8DDS2-F1
#
_cell.length_a   1.000
_cell.length_b   1.000
_cell.length_c   1.000
_cell.angle_alpha   90.00
_cell.angle_beta   90.00
_cell.angle_gamma   90.00
#
_symmetry.space_group_name_H-M   'P 1'
#
loop_
_entity.id
_entity.type
_entity.pdbx_description
1 polymer ?
#
loop_
_entity_poly.entity_id
_entity_poly.type
_entity_poly.pdbx_seq_one_letter_code
_entity_poly.pdbx_strand_id
1 'polypeptide(L)'
;QKFGRIIMTSSAAGIYGNFGQANYSAAKLGLLGLSNTLAIEGQKYNIHCNTIAPTAGSRLTETVMPPDLLQSLRAEYVAPLVLWLCHEACPENGGLFEVGAGWIGKLRWERSLGRIVRQKNQSMTPEAVRDAWSEICDFTDASKPSSIQESLQTLVEVLSRVEDERGIRSNPTAASSGTNPSSAVGQTMPEMVFSYTHMNCILYALGVGMSTREPEHLRFLYEGQQDFSALPTFGVIPALSAMTGLSSIPGLDIDFTRLLHGEQYLELFGALPTSGTLRSRAVVADVLDKGSGMVILLDVHTYSERELVCYNQFSLFIVGAGGFGGKRTSQKAVATAPRPDRAPDAVIVEQTSRDQAALYRLSGDWNP
;
A
#
# COMPACT_ATOMS: atom_id res chain seq x y z
N GLN A 1 -15.68 -20.59 3.13
CA GLN A 1 -15.07 -21.67 2.30
C GLN A 1 -13.60 -21.81 2.72
N LYS A 2 -13.03 -23.02 2.80
CA LYS A 2 -11.65 -23.28 3.33
C LYS A 2 -10.70 -23.98 2.33
N PHE A 3 -11.14 -24.10 1.07
CA PHE A 3 -10.37 -24.68 -0.02
C PHE A 3 -10.92 -24.16 -1.36
N GLY A 4 -10.04 -23.76 -2.26
CA GLY A 4 -10.37 -23.41 -3.64
C GLY A 4 -9.13 -23.38 -4.52
N ARG A 5 -9.30 -23.73 -5.80
CA ARG A 5 -8.27 -23.64 -6.83
C ARG A 5 -8.91 -23.06 -8.08
N ILE A 6 -8.41 -21.92 -8.53
CA ILE A 6 -8.94 -21.15 -9.66
C ILE A 6 -7.86 -21.09 -10.73
N ILE A 7 -8.27 -21.30 -11.99
CA ILE A 7 -7.39 -21.20 -13.15
C ILE A 7 -7.93 -20.14 -14.09
N MET A 8 -7.09 -19.15 -14.38
CA MET A 8 -7.32 -18.18 -15.44
C MET A 8 -6.60 -18.62 -16.71
N THR A 9 -7.24 -18.44 -17.87
CA THR A 9 -6.65 -18.80 -19.17
C THR A 9 -6.26 -17.55 -19.95
N SER A 10 -4.99 -17.17 -19.88
CA SER A 10 -4.35 -16.14 -20.69
C SER A 10 -3.91 -16.71 -22.05
N SER A 11 -2.92 -16.10 -22.71
CA SER A 11 -2.28 -16.60 -23.93
C SER A 11 -0.96 -15.88 -24.17
N ALA A 12 -0.07 -16.46 -24.99
CA ALA A 12 1.12 -15.77 -25.48
C ALA A 12 0.78 -14.44 -26.17
N ALA A 13 -0.33 -14.38 -26.92
CA ALA A 13 -0.82 -13.14 -27.53
C ALA A 13 -1.22 -12.08 -26.48
N GLY A 14 -1.64 -12.48 -25.29
CA GLY A 14 -1.87 -11.58 -24.16
C GLY A 14 -0.57 -11.08 -23.54
N ILE A 15 0.40 -11.98 -23.35
CA ILE A 15 1.67 -11.68 -22.66
C ILE A 15 2.61 -10.83 -23.54
N TYR A 16 2.74 -11.20 -24.82
CA TYR A 16 3.72 -10.63 -25.75
C TYR A 16 3.10 -9.75 -26.85
N GLY A 17 1.77 -9.76 -26.97
CA GLY A 17 1.05 -9.11 -28.06
C GLY A 17 0.95 -10.00 -29.31
N ASN A 18 -0.04 -9.71 -30.16
CA ASN A 18 -0.13 -10.29 -31.49
C ASN A 18 -0.84 -9.32 -32.47
N PHE A 19 -0.40 -9.30 -33.73
CA PHE A 19 -0.96 -8.39 -34.73
C PHE A 19 -2.46 -8.66 -34.96
N GLY A 20 -3.26 -7.59 -35.05
CA GLY A 20 -4.71 -7.69 -35.31
C GLY A 20 -5.56 -8.23 -34.17
N GLN A 21 -4.99 -8.40 -32.96
CA GLN A 21 -5.67 -9.03 -31.81
C GLN A 21 -5.74 -8.15 -30.56
N ALA A 22 -5.73 -6.82 -30.69
CA ALA A 22 -5.67 -5.90 -29.54
C ALA A 22 -6.74 -6.16 -28.45
N ASN A 23 -7.99 -6.43 -28.86
CA ASN A 23 -9.09 -6.78 -27.95
C ASN A 23 -8.84 -8.10 -27.21
N TYR A 24 -8.36 -9.12 -27.92
CA TYR A 24 -8.05 -10.43 -27.36
C TYR A 24 -6.84 -10.36 -26.43
N SER A 25 -5.76 -9.71 -26.86
CA SER A 25 -4.54 -9.50 -26.06
C SER A 25 -4.84 -8.76 -24.76
N ALA A 26 -5.62 -7.66 -24.82
CA ALA A 26 -6.03 -6.90 -23.65
C ALA A 26 -6.85 -7.76 -22.66
N ALA A 27 -7.85 -8.49 -23.17
CA ALA A 27 -8.67 -9.37 -22.33
C ALA A 27 -7.83 -10.47 -21.66
N LYS A 28 -6.92 -11.11 -22.41
CA LYS A 28 -6.09 -12.22 -21.91
C LYS A 28 -5.02 -11.77 -20.91
N LEU A 29 -4.44 -10.59 -21.09
CA LEU A 29 -3.53 -10.04 -20.08
C LEU A 29 -4.29 -9.51 -18.85
N GLY A 30 -5.50 -8.98 -19.04
CA GLY A 30 -6.38 -8.57 -17.95
C GLY A 30 -6.73 -9.71 -16.99
N LEU A 31 -6.87 -10.94 -17.51
CA LEU A 31 -7.07 -12.14 -16.68
C LEU A 31 -5.88 -12.45 -15.76
N LEU A 32 -4.65 -12.15 -16.19
CA LEU A 32 -3.47 -12.27 -15.31
C LEU A 32 -3.54 -11.26 -14.17
N GLY A 33 -3.89 -9.99 -14.48
CA GLY A 33 -4.10 -8.96 -13.46
C GLY A 33 -5.17 -9.36 -12.43
N LEU A 34 -6.31 -9.89 -12.90
CA LEU A 34 -7.37 -10.42 -12.05
C LEU A 34 -6.89 -11.59 -11.19
N SER A 35 -6.16 -12.54 -11.78
CA SER A 35 -5.60 -13.69 -11.07
C SER A 35 -4.68 -13.28 -9.93
N ASN A 36 -3.80 -12.29 -10.17
CA ASN A 36 -2.84 -11.82 -9.19
C ASN A 36 -3.55 -11.26 -7.95
N THR A 37 -4.60 -10.47 -8.13
CA THR A 37 -5.39 -9.93 -7.01
C THR A 37 -6.16 -11.02 -6.29
N LEU A 38 -6.85 -11.91 -7.02
CA LEU A 38 -7.60 -13.02 -6.39
C LEU A 38 -6.70 -13.99 -5.62
N ALA A 39 -5.47 -14.21 -6.08
CA ALA A 39 -4.48 -15.01 -5.38
C ALA A 39 -4.15 -14.44 -3.99
N ILE A 40 -4.05 -13.12 -3.87
CA ILE A 40 -3.78 -12.41 -2.61
C ILE A 40 -5.01 -12.45 -1.70
N GLU A 41 -6.18 -12.08 -2.21
CA GLU A 41 -7.44 -12.06 -1.43
C GLU A 41 -7.83 -13.44 -0.90
N GLY A 42 -7.61 -14.48 -1.71
CA GLY A 42 -7.96 -15.86 -1.41
C GLY A 42 -6.99 -16.60 -0.48
N GLN A 43 -5.76 -16.11 -0.32
CA GLN A 43 -4.68 -16.82 0.38
C GLN A 43 -5.07 -17.23 1.81
N LYS A 44 -5.65 -16.31 2.59
CA LYS A 44 -6.10 -16.58 3.98
C LYS A 44 -7.19 -17.66 4.10
N TYR A 45 -7.85 -18.00 2.99
CA TYR A 45 -8.92 -18.99 2.93
C TYR A 45 -8.48 -20.28 2.22
N ASN A 46 -7.18 -20.46 1.92
CA ASN A 46 -6.65 -21.55 1.10
C ASN A 46 -7.35 -21.62 -0.27
N ILE A 47 -7.61 -20.44 -0.85
CA ILE A 47 -8.13 -20.28 -2.21
C ILE A 47 -6.98 -19.75 -3.06
N HIS A 48 -6.45 -20.59 -3.94
CA HIS A 48 -5.34 -20.20 -4.82
C HIS A 48 -5.86 -19.87 -6.21
N CYS A 49 -5.25 -18.88 -6.87
CA CYS A 49 -5.57 -18.50 -8.23
C CYS A 49 -4.29 -18.44 -9.06
N ASN A 50 -4.22 -19.25 -10.12
CA ASN A 50 -3.07 -19.30 -11.04
C ASN A 50 -3.52 -19.03 -12.47
N THR A 51 -2.61 -18.56 -13.30
CA THR A 51 -2.85 -18.28 -14.73
C THR A 51 -2.03 -19.22 -15.60
N ILE A 52 -2.67 -19.79 -16.63
CA ILE A 52 -1.97 -20.51 -17.69
C ILE A 52 -2.13 -19.78 -19.03
N ALA A 53 -1.10 -19.85 -19.85
CA ALA A 53 -1.05 -19.40 -21.23
C ALA A 53 -0.81 -20.63 -22.12
N PRO A 54 -1.88 -21.34 -22.50
CA PRO A 54 -1.74 -22.57 -23.27
C PRO A 54 -1.42 -22.28 -24.73
N THR A 55 -0.51 -23.08 -25.28
CA THR A 55 -0.25 -23.19 -26.72
C THR A 55 -0.75 -24.55 -27.17
N ALA A 56 -1.97 -24.59 -27.70
CA ALA A 56 -2.62 -25.79 -28.20
C ALA A 56 -3.22 -25.54 -29.58
N GLY A 57 -3.26 -26.59 -30.41
CA GLY A 57 -3.98 -26.59 -31.67
C GLY A 57 -5.48 -26.41 -31.39
N SER A 58 -6.05 -25.33 -31.90
CA SER A 58 -7.48 -25.05 -31.85
C SER A 58 -8.10 -25.23 -33.23
N ARG A 59 -9.43 -25.40 -33.28
CA ARG A 59 -10.21 -25.33 -34.53
C ARG A 59 -9.93 -24.05 -35.34
N LEU A 60 -9.51 -22.97 -34.68
CA LEU A 60 -9.20 -21.69 -35.31
C LEU A 60 -7.82 -21.68 -36.00
N THR A 61 -6.88 -22.52 -35.55
CA THR A 61 -5.50 -22.58 -36.06
C THR A 61 -5.28 -23.75 -37.03
N GLU A 62 -6.28 -24.62 -37.17
CA GLU A 62 -6.26 -25.83 -37.99
C GLU A 62 -6.09 -25.55 -39.49
N THR A 63 -6.54 -24.39 -39.96
CA THR A 63 -6.45 -23.99 -41.38
C THR A 63 -5.14 -23.31 -41.76
N VAL A 64 -4.25 -23.04 -40.80
CA VAL A 64 -3.04 -22.22 -41.00
C VAL A 64 -1.76 -22.98 -40.65
N MET A 65 -1.83 -23.99 -39.77
CA MET A 65 -0.66 -24.76 -39.33
C MET A 65 -0.54 -26.11 -40.07
N PRO A 66 0.69 -26.60 -40.33
CA PRO A 66 0.91 -27.95 -40.86
C PRO A 66 0.31 -29.05 -39.95
N PRO A 67 -0.23 -30.14 -40.51
CA PRO A 67 -0.87 -31.22 -39.74
C PRO A 67 0.01 -31.83 -38.65
N ASP A 68 1.30 -32.03 -38.92
CA ASP A 68 2.25 -32.64 -37.99
C ASP A 68 2.51 -31.76 -36.75
N LEU A 69 2.44 -30.44 -36.92
CA LEU A 69 2.56 -29.47 -35.84
C LEU A 69 1.29 -29.43 -34.98
N LEU A 70 0.12 -29.54 -35.61
CA LEU A 70 -1.17 -29.64 -34.90
C LEU A 70 -1.26 -30.90 -34.03
N GLN A 71 -0.77 -32.04 -34.53
CA GLN A 71 -0.69 -33.29 -33.75
C GLN A 71 0.26 -33.19 -32.56
N SER A 72 1.25 -32.30 -32.62
CA SER A 72 2.19 -32.06 -31.51
C SER A 72 1.64 -31.08 -30.46
N LEU A 73 0.60 -30.31 -30.78
CA LEU A 73 -0.02 -29.29 -29.93
C LEU A 73 -1.36 -29.75 -29.33
N ARG A 74 -1.45 -31.01 -28.88
CA ARG A 74 -2.69 -31.53 -28.26
C ARG A 74 -2.98 -30.85 -26.93
N ALA A 75 -4.26 -30.55 -26.69
CA ALA A 75 -4.76 -30.00 -25.42
C ALA A 75 -4.47 -30.93 -24.22
N GLU A 76 -4.32 -32.23 -24.48
CA GLU A 76 -3.91 -33.24 -23.48
C GLU A 76 -2.56 -32.92 -22.83
N TYR A 77 -1.67 -32.19 -23.51
CA TYR A 77 -0.40 -31.74 -22.93
C TYR A 77 -0.54 -30.55 -21.97
N VAL A 78 -1.70 -29.89 -21.95
CA VAL A 78 -2.03 -28.80 -21.01
C VAL A 78 -2.68 -29.33 -19.74
N ALA A 79 -3.48 -30.40 -19.86
CA ALA A 79 -4.30 -30.92 -18.75
C ALA A 79 -3.51 -31.28 -17.49
N PRO A 80 -2.33 -31.92 -17.53
CA PRO A 80 -1.57 -32.26 -16.32
C PRO A 80 -1.19 -31.04 -15.48
N LEU A 81 -0.82 -29.92 -16.10
CA LEU A 81 -0.49 -28.69 -15.37
C LEU A 81 -1.73 -28.13 -14.67
N VAL A 82 -2.87 -28.08 -15.36
CA VAL A 82 -4.15 -27.62 -14.79
C VAL A 82 -4.52 -28.49 -13.59
N LEU A 83 -4.45 -29.81 -13.74
CA LEU A 83 -4.76 -30.75 -12.65
C LEU A 83 -3.80 -30.58 -11.48
N TRP A 84 -2.50 -30.38 -11.72
CA TRP A 84 -1.54 -30.11 -10.67
C TRP A 84 -1.85 -28.80 -9.93
N LEU A 85 -2.07 -27.70 -10.65
CA LEU A 85 -2.43 -26.41 -10.05
C LEU A 85 -3.78 -26.44 -9.31
N CYS A 86 -4.66 -27.38 -9.66
CA CYS A 86 -5.92 -27.65 -8.98
C CYS A 86 -5.84 -28.71 -7.88
N HIS A 87 -4.69 -29.35 -7.67
CA HIS A 87 -4.52 -30.35 -6.64
C HIS A 87 -4.41 -29.71 -5.25
N GLU A 88 -4.88 -30.41 -4.21
CA GLU A 88 -4.84 -29.89 -2.85
C GLU A 88 -3.42 -29.64 -2.34
N ALA A 89 -2.48 -30.51 -2.73
CA ALA A 89 -1.08 -30.44 -2.34
C ALA A 89 -0.26 -29.39 -3.11
N CYS A 90 -0.84 -28.72 -4.12
CA CYS A 90 -0.09 -27.73 -4.89
C CYS A 90 0.03 -26.42 -4.08
N PRO A 91 1.26 -25.97 -3.78
CA PRO A 91 1.47 -24.74 -3.01
C PRO A 91 1.40 -23.48 -3.88
N GLU A 92 1.32 -23.63 -5.20
CA GLU A 92 1.41 -22.53 -6.14
C GLU A 92 0.20 -21.59 -6.06
N ASN A 93 0.46 -20.29 -6.00
CA ASN A 93 -0.55 -19.25 -5.94
C ASN A 93 -0.03 -17.97 -6.61
N GLY A 94 -0.83 -17.34 -7.48
CA GLY A 94 -0.43 -16.17 -8.26
C GLY A 94 0.58 -16.47 -9.38
N GLY A 95 0.78 -17.74 -9.75
CA GLY A 95 1.71 -18.13 -10.78
C GLY A 95 1.19 -17.87 -12.20
N LEU A 96 2.10 -17.57 -13.13
CA LEU A 96 1.85 -17.54 -14.58
C LEU A 96 2.68 -18.64 -15.26
N PHE A 97 2.03 -19.47 -16.06
CA PHE A 97 2.69 -20.58 -16.74
C PHE A 97 2.38 -20.60 -18.22
N GLU A 98 3.39 -20.78 -19.07
CA GLU A 98 3.19 -21.23 -20.43
C GLU A 98 3.20 -22.76 -20.47
N VAL A 99 2.37 -23.33 -21.34
CA VAL A 99 2.25 -24.79 -21.45
C VAL A 99 1.81 -25.21 -22.85
N GLY A 100 2.49 -26.19 -23.42
CA GLY A 100 2.17 -26.73 -24.74
C GLY A 100 3.21 -27.74 -25.20
N ALA A 101 2.83 -28.67 -26.09
CA ALA A 101 3.73 -29.69 -26.65
C ALA A 101 4.56 -30.50 -25.64
N GLY A 102 4.08 -30.65 -24.40
CA GLY A 102 4.81 -31.33 -23.32
C GLY A 102 5.86 -30.48 -22.59
N TRP A 103 5.96 -29.19 -22.92
CA TRP A 103 6.80 -28.23 -22.20
C TRP A 103 5.94 -27.34 -21.28
N ILE A 104 6.48 -27.00 -20.11
CA ILE A 104 5.89 -26.10 -19.12
C ILE A 104 6.96 -25.12 -18.65
N GLY A 105 6.68 -23.83 -18.74
CA GLY A 105 7.57 -22.76 -18.25
C GLY A 105 6.83 -21.82 -17.31
N LYS A 106 7.43 -21.48 -16.16
CA LYS A 106 6.91 -20.44 -15.26
C LYS A 106 7.44 -19.07 -15.71
N LEU A 107 6.55 -18.11 -15.85
CA LEU A 107 6.87 -16.74 -16.19
C LEU A 107 6.82 -15.84 -14.95
N ARG A 108 7.60 -14.76 -14.99
CA ARG A 108 7.57 -13.67 -14.00
C ARG A 108 8.00 -12.36 -14.67
N TRP A 109 7.64 -11.24 -14.05
CA TRP A 109 8.16 -9.94 -14.45
C TRP A 109 9.61 -9.75 -13.97
N GLU A 110 10.39 -9.06 -14.77
CA GLU A 110 11.75 -8.64 -14.48
C GLU A 110 11.85 -7.13 -14.78
N ARG A 111 12.61 -6.40 -13.96
CA ARG A 111 12.72 -4.95 -14.01
C ARG A 111 14.20 -4.56 -13.93
N SER A 112 14.69 -3.79 -14.90
CA SER A 112 16.02 -3.17 -14.85
C SER A 112 16.23 -2.40 -13.54
N LEU A 113 17.48 -2.18 -13.13
CA LEU A 113 17.76 -1.36 -11.94
C LEU A 113 17.39 0.11 -12.17
N GLY A 114 17.30 0.53 -13.43
CA GLY A 114 16.97 1.89 -13.80
C GLY A 114 18.10 2.88 -13.47
N ARG A 115 17.81 4.17 -13.64
CA ARG A 115 18.76 5.25 -13.36
C ARG A 115 18.04 6.45 -12.77
N ILE A 116 18.67 7.10 -11.79
CA ILE A 116 18.23 8.40 -11.29
C ILE A 116 18.63 9.46 -12.32
N VAL A 117 17.63 10.14 -12.89
CA VAL A 117 17.81 11.15 -13.95
C VAL A 117 17.33 12.55 -13.52
N ARG A 118 17.02 12.73 -12.23
CA ARG A 118 16.67 14.02 -11.63
C ARG A 118 17.75 14.47 -10.65
N GLN A 119 17.86 15.78 -10.46
CA GLN A 119 18.74 16.39 -9.45
C GLN A 119 17.92 17.13 -8.40
N LYS A 120 18.52 17.39 -7.24
CA LYS A 120 17.86 18.15 -6.17
C LYS A 120 17.53 19.56 -6.65
N ASN A 121 16.30 20.02 -6.39
CA ASN A 121 15.81 21.37 -6.73
C ASN A 121 15.88 21.74 -8.22
N GLN A 122 15.96 20.75 -9.12
CA GLN A 122 15.91 20.98 -10.57
C GLN A 122 14.78 20.17 -11.19
N SER A 123 14.15 20.75 -12.21
CA SER A 123 13.18 20.04 -13.04
C SER A 123 13.86 18.92 -13.82
N MET A 124 13.23 17.76 -13.88
CA MET A 124 13.67 16.66 -14.73
C MET A 124 13.49 17.03 -16.20
N THR A 125 14.51 16.80 -17.03
CA THR A 125 14.47 17.14 -18.46
C THR A 125 14.38 15.88 -19.33
N PRO A 126 13.77 15.96 -20.54
CA PRO A 126 13.79 14.86 -21.51
C PRO A 126 15.21 14.44 -21.90
N GLU A 127 16.15 15.37 -21.98
CA GLU A 127 17.55 15.11 -22.32
C GLU A 127 18.24 14.23 -21.28
N ALA A 128 17.97 14.45 -19.99
CA ALA A 128 18.53 13.61 -18.92
C ALA A 128 18.05 12.16 -19.01
N VAL A 129 16.80 11.94 -19.46
CA VAL A 129 16.28 10.59 -19.73
C VAL A 129 16.96 9.97 -20.95
N ARG A 130 17.06 10.73 -22.06
CA ARG A 130 17.73 10.29 -23.29
C ARG A 130 19.17 9.86 -23.03
N ASP A 131 19.92 10.68 -22.30
CA ASP A 131 21.36 10.48 -22.08
C ASP A 131 21.62 9.29 -21.14
N ALA A 132 20.66 8.92 -20.30
CA ALA A 132 20.71 7.75 -19.41
C ALA A 132 20.04 6.49 -19.99
N TRP A 133 19.50 6.55 -21.21
CA TRP A 133 18.58 5.53 -21.73
C TRP A 133 19.19 4.12 -21.74
N SER A 134 20.48 3.99 -22.07
CA SER A 134 21.17 2.70 -22.06
C SER A 134 21.20 2.05 -20.68
N GLU A 135 21.37 2.83 -19.61
CA GLU A 135 21.36 2.32 -18.23
C GLU A 135 19.92 2.01 -17.77
N ILE A 136 18.95 2.84 -18.16
CA ILE A 136 17.52 2.62 -17.85
C ILE A 136 17.04 1.27 -18.42
N CYS A 137 17.51 0.93 -19.62
CA CYS A 137 17.14 -0.30 -20.31
C CYS A 137 18.10 -1.47 -20.07
N ASP A 138 19.04 -1.36 -19.12
CA ASP A 138 20.00 -2.44 -18.82
C ASP A 138 19.39 -3.49 -17.87
N PHE A 139 19.32 -4.73 -18.34
CA PHE A 139 18.81 -5.87 -17.59
C PHE A 139 19.90 -6.77 -16.99
N THR A 140 21.18 -6.42 -17.12
CA THR A 140 22.31 -7.24 -16.64
C THR A 140 22.18 -7.61 -15.16
N ASP A 141 21.82 -6.64 -14.31
CA ASP A 141 21.62 -6.82 -12.86
C ASP A 141 20.14 -6.67 -12.44
N ALA A 142 19.20 -7.10 -13.29
CA ALA A 142 17.78 -6.83 -13.10
C ALA A 142 17.16 -7.43 -11.82
N SER A 143 16.18 -6.70 -11.29
CA SER A 143 15.36 -7.07 -10.14
C SER A 143 14.10 -7.84 -10.55
N LYS A 144 13.54 -8.66 -9.64
CA LYS A 144 12.32 -9.46 -9.87
C LYS A 144 11.27 -9.15 -8.81
N PRO A 145 10.70 -7.93 -8.80
CA PRO A 145 9.71 -7.56 -7.79
C PRO A 145 8.50 -8.48 -7.88
N SER A 146 8.14 -9.10 -6.75
CA SER A 146 7.04 -10.04 -6.60
C SER A 146 5.80 -9.41 -5.94
N SER A 147 5.94 -8.18 -5.45
CA SER A 147 4.89 -7.44 -4.75
C SER A 147 4.93 -5.94 -5.09
N ILE A 148 3.84 -5.23 -4.79
CA ILE A 148 3.78 -3.77 -4.94
C ILE A 148 4.82 -3.11 -4.00
N GLN A 149 5.04 -3.69 -2.82
CA GLN A 149 5.98 -3.23 -1.81
C GLN A 149 7.43 -3.25 -2.34
N GLU A 150 7.88 -4.39 -2.88
CA GLU A 150 9.21 -4.52 -3.50
C GLU A 150 9.39 -3.55 -4.68
N SER A 151 8.30 -3.29 -5.41
CA SER A 151 8.33 -2.31 -6.50
C SER A 151 8.57 -0.88 -5.98
N LEU A 152 7.90 -0.49 -4.89
CA LEU A 152 7.96 0.85 -4.29
C LEU A 152 9.26 1.13 -3.53
N GLN A 153 9.92 0.12 -2.96
CA GLN A 153 11.19 0.28 -2.23
C GLN A 153 12.24 1.03 -3.05
N THR A 154 12.34 0.74 -4.35
CA THR A 154 13.29 1.43 -5.24
C THR A 154 13.00 2.92 -5.35
N LEU A 155 11.75 3.35 -5.34
CA LEU A 155 11.42 4.78 -5.39
C LEU A 155 11.85 5.50 -4.10
N VAL A 156 11.70 4.84 -2.96
CA VAL A 156 12.16 5.37 -1.66
C VAL A 156 13.68 5.53 -1.66
N GLU A 157 14.43 4.56 -2.18
CA GLU A 157 15.89 4.67 -2.34
C GLU A 157 16.29 5.81 -3.30
N VAL A 158 15.51 6.04 -4.35
CA VAL A 158 15.76 7.17 -5.26
C VAL A 158 15.48 8.51 -4.57
N LEU A 159 14.46 8.59 -3.73
CA LEU A 159 14.15 9.80 -2.95
C LEU A 159 15.31 10.12 -2.00
N SER A 160 15.78 9.15 -1.22
CA SER A 160 16.90 9.34 -0.29
C SER A 160 18.19 9.75 -1.00
N ARG A 161 18.56 9.06 -2.08
CA ARG A 161 19.80 9.38 -2.83
C ARG A 161 19.81 10.78 -3.44
N VAL A 162 18.67 11.31 -3.87
CA VAL A 162 18.59 12.67 -4.40
C VAL A 162 18.55 13.72 -3.28
N GLU A 163 18.05 13.37 -2.10
CA GLU A 163 18.10 14.25 -0.93
C GLU A 163 19.52 14.38 -0.37
N ASP A 164 20.31 13.30 -0.48
CA ASP A 164 21.67 13.08 0.04
C ASP A 164 22.82 13.58 -0.85
N GLU A 165 22.63 14.50 -1.80
CA GLU A 165 23.73 15.06 -2.63
C GLU A 165 24.74 15.96 -1.84
N ARG A 166 25.35 15.42 -0.77
CA ARG A 166 26.78 15.50 -0.48
C ARG A 166 27.34 14.08 -0.61
N GLY A 167 27.88 13.77 -1.78
CA GLY A 167 28.16 12.41 -2.21
C GLY A 167 29.01 11.56 -1.26
N ILE A 168 28.55 10.34 -1.00
CA ILE A 168 29.38 9.14 -0.80
C ILE A 168 28.63 7.98 -1.47
N ARG A 169 29.31 7.27 -2.37
CA ARG A 169 28.82 6.01 -2.97
C ARG A 169 28.68 4.96 -1.87
N SER A 170 27.48 4.43 -1.65
CA SER A 170 27.28 3.20 -0.87
C SER A 170 26.94 2.04 -1.81
N ASN A 171 27.79 1.01 -1.78
CA ASN A 171 27.56 -0.28 -2.43
C ASN A 171 26.39 -1.02 -1.75
N PRO A 172 25.40 -1.55 -2.49
CA PRO A 172 24.41 -2.45 -1.92
C PRO A 172 24.87 -3.90 -2.10
N THR A 173 25.79 -4.34 -1.25
CA THR A 173 25.99 -5.77 -0.97
C THR A 173 26.14 -5.94 0.53
N ALA A 174 25.01 -5.95 1.23
CA ALA A 174 24.92 -6.51 2.57
C ALA A 174 23.56 -7.17 2.72
N ALA A 175 23.62 -8.48 2.94
CA ALA A 175 22.49 -9.32 3.30
C ALA A 175 21.72 -8.74 4.49
N SER A 176 20.39 -8.91 4.46
CA SER A 176 19.48 -8.61 5.57
C SER A 176 19.90 -9.38 6.83
N SER A 177 20.70 -8.75 7.68
CA SER A 177 20.83 -9.11 9.09
C SER A 177 19.70 -8.41 9.85
N GLY A 178 18.94 -9.17 10.64
CA GLY A 178 17.80 -8.66 11.39
C GLY A 178 18.17 -7.47 12.27
N THR A 179 17.77 -6.27 11.86
CA THR A 179 17.82 -5.08 12.70
C THR A 179 16.75 -5.17 13.78
N ASN A 180 17.16 -5.01 15.04
CA ASN A 180 16.24 -4.96 16.18
C ASN A 180 15.33 -3.72 16.03
N PRO A 181 14.00 -3.87 15.92
CA PRO A 181 13.07 -2.74 15.77
C PRO A 181 13.17 -1.69 16.87
N SER A 182 13.71 -2.05 18.04
CA SER A 182 13.94 -1.13 19.16
C SER A 182 14.95 -0.02 18.83
N SER A 183 15.79 -0.16 17.80
CA SER A 183 16.68 0.92 17.35
C SER A 183 15.96 2.09 16.68
N ALA A 184 14.68 1.91 16.32
CA ALA A 184 13.84 2.96 15.76
C ALA A 184 13.40 4.00 16.80
N VAL A 185 13.48 3.68 18.09
CA VAL A 185 13.02 4.57 19.16
C VAL A 185 13.80 5.88 19.16
N GLY A 186 13.07 6.99 19.10
CA GLY A 186 13.62 8.35 19.04
C GLY A 186 13.96 8.84 17.64
N GLN A 187 13.85 7.99 16.60
CA GLN A 187 14.04 8.44 15.22
C GLN A 187 12.89 9.34 14.77
N THR A 188 13.24 10.39 14.02
CA THR A 188 12.31 11.39 13.50
C THR A 188 12.10 11.22 12.01
N MET A 189 10.90 11.54 11.53
CA MET A 189 10.59 11.58 10.10
C MET A 189 10.90 12.96 9.49
N PRO A 190 11.06 13.07 8.17
CA PRO A 190 11.01 14.35 7.48
C PRO A 190 9.75 15.14 7.83
N GLU A 191 9.88 16.46 7.87
CA GLU A 191 8.74 17.35 8.15
C GLU A 191 7.67 17.20 7.06
N MET A 192 6.43 16.99 7.47
CA MET A 192 5.29 16.84 6.55
C MET A 192 4.52 18.17 6.49
N VAL A 193 4.08 18.54 5.29
CA VAL A 193 3.34 19.78 5.05
C VAL A 193 1.92 19.43 4.59
N PHE A 194 0.92 20.03 5.25
CA PHE A 194 -0.49 19.84 4.91
C PHE A 194 -1.16 21.20 4.70
N SER A 195 -1.54 21.50 3.46
CA SER A 195 -2.27 22.73 3.10
C SER A 195 -3.73 22.41 2.86
N TYR A 196 -4.62 23.22 3.44
CA TYR A 196 -6.07 22.99 3.37
C TYR A 196 -6.86 24.29 3.39
N THR A 197 -8.12 24.18 3.00
CA THR A 197 -9.09 25.27 3.01
C THR A 197 -10.34 24.84 3.77
N HIS A 198 -11.32 25.75 3.88
CA HIS A 198 -12.63 25.44 4.45
C HIS A 198 -13.29 24.23 3.76
N MET A 199 -13.01 23.99 2.47
CA MET A 199 -13.53 22.82 1.75
C MET A 199 -13.09 21.51 2.40
N ASN A 200 -11.85 21.40 2.87
CA ASN A 200 -11.36 20.19 3.55
C ASN A 200 -12.04 20.01 4.91
N CYS A 201 -12.26 21.10 5.66
CA CYS A 201 -12.96 21.09 6.93
C CYS A 201 -14.40 20.59 6.75
N ILE A 202 -15.12 21.12 5.76
CA ILE A 202 -16.50 20.74 5.43
C ILE A 202 -16.56 19.28 4.95
N LEU A 203 -15.64 18.89 4.06
CA LEU A 203 -15.58 17.52 3.55
C LEU A 203 -15.35 16.50 4.68
N TYR A 204 -14.45 16.82 5.61
CA TYR A 204 -14.23 16.01 6.80
C TYR A 204 -15.49 15.95 7.68
N ALA A 205 -16.11 17.10 7.94
CA ALA A 205 -17.33 17.19 8.76
C ALA A 205 -18.46 16.32 8.20
N LEU A 206 -18.70 16.38 6.89
CA LEU A 206 -19.65 15.49 6.21
C LEU A 206 -19.21 14.01 6.32
N GLY A 207 -17.92 13.74 6.12
CA GLY A 207 -17.31 12.41 6.21
C GLY A 207 -17.43 11.76 7.58
N VAL A 208 -17.59 12.55 8.65
CA VAL A 208 -17.80 12.05 10.03
C VAL A 208 -19.24 12.19 10.52
N GLY A 209 -20.19 12.51 9.65
CA GLY A 209 -21.63 12.42 9.95
C GLY A 209 -22.34 13.74 10.22
N MET A 210 -21.65 14.89 10.17
CA MET A 210 -22.33 16.19 10.26
C MET A 210 -23.32 16.34 9.10
N SER A 211 -24.50 16.86 9.42
CA SER A 211 -25.62 16.96 8.47
C SER A 211 -26.37 18.27 8.65
N THR A 212 -26.80 18.87 7.53
CA THR A 212 -27.65 20.06 7.52
C THR A 212 -29.05 19.85 8.09
N ARG A 213 -29.40 18.61 8.46
CA ARG A 213 -30.63 18.29 9.20
C ARG A 213 -30.63 18.88 10.60
N GLU A 214 -29.46 18.95 11.24
CA GLU A 214 -29.28 19.58 12.55
C GLU A 214 -28.79 21.02 12.33
N PRO A 215 -29.57 22.05 12.74
CA PRO A 215 -29.20 23.44 12.51
C PRO A 215 -27.82 23.82 13.10
N GLU A 216 -27.47 23.26 14.26
CA GLU A 216 -26.20 23.47 14.94
C GLU A 216 -24.99 22.96 14.15
N HIS A 217 -25.16 22.02 13.21
CA HIS A 217 -24.07 21.53 12.38
C HIS A 217 -23.66 22.51 11.28
N LEU A 218 -24.48 23.53 10.99
CA LEU A 218 -24.16 24.53 9.96
C LEU A 218 -22.83 25.24 10.22
N ARG A 219 -22.43 25.41 11.50
CA ARG A 219 -21.10 25.97 11.85
C ARG A 219 -19.91 25.14 11.36
N PHE A 220 -20.12 23.89 10.95
CA PHE A 220 -19.07 23.01 10.40
C PHE A 220 -19.23 22.78 8.89
N LEU A 221 -20.38 23.18 8.32
CA LEU A 221 -20.78 22.82 6.95
C LEU A 221 -20.93 24.01 6.01
N TYR A 222 -20.99 25.24 6.53
CA TYR A 222 -21.13 26.44 5.73
C TYR A 222 -20.12 27.51 6.16
N GLU A 223 -19.17 27.80 5.27
CA GLU A 223 -18.09 28.76 5.48
C GLU A 223 -18.56 30.21 5.66
N GLY A 224 -19.80 30.51 5.28
CA GLY A 224 -20.44 31.81 5.50
C GLY A 224 -21.08 31.98 6.89
N GLN A 225 -21.11 30.95 7.74
CA GLN A 225 -21.55 31.10 9.13
C GLN A 225 -20.57 31.95 9.93
N GLN A 226 -21.10 32.79 10.82
CA GLN A 226 -20.28 33.67 11.66
C GLN A 226 -19.34 32.89 12.59
N ASP A 227 -19.76 31.72 13.06
CA ASP A 227 -19.01 30.83 13.94
C ASP A 227 -18.41 29.61 13.21
N PHE A 228 -18.19 29.74 11.90
CA PHE A 228 -17.61 28.65 11.10
C PHE A 228 -16.29 28.16 11.69
N SER A 229 -16.23 26.86 11.99
CA SER A 229 -15.13 26.23 12.72
C SER A 229 -14.78 24.88 12.10
N ALA A 230 -13.53 24.44 12.24
CA ALA A 230 -13.17 23.05 11.95
C ALA A 230 -13.62 22.16 13.12
N LEU A 231 -14.07 20.93 12.83
CA LEU A 231 -14.29 19.94 13.87
C LEU A 231 -12.96 19.64 14.59
N PRO A 232 -12.94 19.58 15.94
CA PRO A 232 -11.72 19.30 16.70
C PRO A 232 -10.92 18.08 16.20
N THR A 233 -11.62 16.99 15.88
CA THR A 233 -11.01 15.73 15.42
C THR A 233 -10.40 15.81 14.01
N PHE A 234 -10.66 16.89 13.26
CA PHE A 234 -9.93 17.18 12.03
C PHE A 234 -8.42 17.27 12.27
N GLY A 235 -7.99 17.57 13.51
CA GLY A 235 -6.58 17.63 13.91
C GLY A 235 -5.80 16.32 13.75
N VAL A 236 -6.48 15.19 13.52
CA VAL A 236 -5.85 13.91 13.15
C VAL A 236 -5.40 13.90 11.68
N ILE A 237 -6.16 14.56 10.79
CA ILE A 237 -5.96 14.50 9.34
C ILE A 237 -4.58 15.04 8.91
N PRO A 238 -4.10 16.21 9.37
CA PRO A 238 -2.75 16.71 9.03
C PRO A 238 -1.60 15.83 9.53
N ALA A 239 -1.87 14.92 10.48
CA ALA A 239 -0.88 14.02 11.06
C ALA A 239 -0.90 12.63 10.42
N LEU A 240 -1.94 12.30 9.64
CA LEU A 240 -2.16 10.97 9.08
C LEU A 240 -1.02 10.49 8.17
N SER A 241 -0.40 11.39 7.40
CA SER A 241 0.74 11.06 6.53
C SER A 241 1.95 10.50 7.29
N ALA A 242 2.04 10.74 8.61
CA ALA A 242 3.08 10.18 9.45
C ALA A 242 3.00 8.65 9.52
N MET A 243 1.78 8.08 9.44
CA MET A 243 1.60 6.63 9.41
C MET A 243 2.26 6.03 8.17
N THR A 244 2.01 6.59 6.99
CA THR A 244 2.68 6.15 5.75
C THR A 244 4.18 6.45 5.75
N GLY A 245 4.61 7.48 6.50
CA GLY A 245 6.02 7.85 6.64
C GLY A 245 6.87 6.83 7.41
N LEU A 246 6.28 5.84 8.09
CA LEU A 246 7.01 4.80 8.82
C LEU A 246 8.00 4.01 7.94
N SER A 247 7.75 3.90 6.64
CA SER A 247 8.68 3.26 5.70
C SER A 247 10.02 3.99 5.57
N SER A 248 10.10 5.25 6.02
CA SER A 248 11.32 6.05 5.98
C SER A 248 12.21 5.88 7.21
N ILE A 249 11.79 5.12 8.23
CA ILE A 249 12.52 4.95 9.49
C ILE A 249 13.48 3.74 9.41
N PRO A 250 14.81 3.96 9.44
CA PRO A 250 15.79 2.88 9.51
C PRO A 250 15.52 1.87 10.63
N GLY A 251 15.52 0.58 10.29
CA GLY A 251 15.34 -0.52 11.23
C GLY A 251 13.89 -0.99 11.41
N LEU A 252 12.92 -0.33 10.76
CA LEU A 252 11.54 -0.79 10.68
C LEU A 252 11.24 -1.38 9.29
N ASP A 253 11.06 -2.70 9.24
CA ASP A 253 10.52 -3.39 8.08
C ASP A 253 9.03 -3.67 8.33
N ILE A 254 8.15 -2.84 7.76
CA ILE A 254 6.72 -2.85 8.05
C ILE A 254 5.93 -3.26 6.82
N ASP A 255 5.19 -4.37 6.94
CA ASP A 255 4.11 -4.72 6.01
C ASP A 255 2.85 -3.91 6.36
N PHE A 256 2.59 -2.85 5.60
CA PHE A 256 1.43 -1.98 5.80
C PHE A 256 0.09 -2.69 5.60
N THR A 257 0.02 -3.84 4.91
CA THR A 257 -1.22 -4.63 4.79
C THR A 257 -1.59 -5.33 6.11
N ARG A 258 -0.61 -5.43 7.01
CA ARG A 258 -0.75 -5.99 8.36
C ARG A 258 -0.70 -4.94 9.44
N LEU A 259 -0.66 -3.66 9.06
CA LEU A 259 -0.72 -2.54 9.97
C LEU A 259 -2.17 -2.27 10.32
N LEU A 260 -2.47 -2.33 11.61
CA LEU A 260 -3.74 -1.96 12.20
C LEU A 260 -3.54 -0.69 13.00
N HIS A 261 -4.47 0.25 12.87
CA HIS A 261 -4.56 1.39 13.76
C HIS A 261 -5.24 0.93 15.06
N GLY A 262 -4.45 0.75 16.12
CA GLY A 262 -4.92 0.17 17.38
C GLY A 262 -5.58 1.19 18.30
N GLU A 263 -4.89 2.29 18.59
CA GLU A 263 -5.37 3.36 19.48
C GLU A 263 -4.95 4.73 18.92
N GLN A 264 -5.71 5.76 19.27
CA GLN A 264 -5.47 7.15 18.86
C GLN A 264 -5.58 8.05 20.08
N TYR A 265 -4.66 9.01 20.20
CA TYR A 265 -4.79 10.17 21.07
C TYR A 265 -4.66 11.46 20.26
N LEU A 266 -5.46 12.46 20.60
CA LEU A 266 -5.40 13.81 20.05
C LEU A 266 -5.53 14.81 21.19
N GLU A 267 -4.63 15.78 21.24
CA GLU A 267 -4.69 16.93 22.13
C GLU A 267 -4.64 18.22 21.30
N LEU A 268 -5.55 19.14 21.59
CA LEU A 268 -5.61 20.45 20.94
C LEU A 268 -5.10 21.51 21.92
N PHE A 269 -4.11 22.28 21.48
CA PHE A 269 -3.58 23.42 22.25
C PHE A 269 -4.30 24.73 21.91
N GLY A 270 -5.14 24.71 20.87
CA GLY A 270 -5.99 25.81 20.44
C GLY A 270 -7.01 25.33 19.40
N ALA A 271 -7.92 26.23 19.00
CA ALA A 271 -8.82 25.95 17.90
C ALA A 271 -8.04 25.78 16.59
N LEU A 272 -8.39 24.77 15.80
CA LEU A 272 -7.78 24.56 14.50
C LEU A 272 -8.20 25.69 13.55
N PRO A 273 -7.27 26.27 12.77
CA PRO A 273 -7.65 27.25 11.76
C PRO A 273 -8.55 26.60 10.71
N THR A 274 -9.41 27.38 10.06
CA THR A 274 -10.34 26.88 9.03
C THR A 274 -9.71 26.80 7.63
N SER A 275 -8.47 27.31 7.49
CA SER A 275 -7.63 27.19 6.30
C SER A 275 -6.19 27.49 6.69
N GLY A 276 -5.22 27.02 5.90
CA GLY A 276 -3.82 27.37 6.10
C GLY A 276 -2.88 26.24 5.70
N THR A 277 -1.63 26.38 6.11
CA THR A 277 -0.60 25.35 5.92
C THR A 277 -0.03 24.95 7.26
N LEU A 278 -0.14 23.66 7.58
CA LEU A 278 0.37 23.05 8.80
C LEU A 278 1.64 22.26 8.51
N ARG A 279 2.51 22.20 9.52
CA ARG A 279 3.76 21.42 9.47
C ARG A 279 3.75 20.41 10.61
N SER A 280 3.87 19.13 10.26
CA SER A 280 3.84 18.01 11.21
C SER A 280 5.22 17.40 11.35
N ARG A 281 5.65 17.18 12.60
CA ARG A 281 6.91 16.52 12.94
C ARG A 281 6.60 15.25 13.72
N ALA A 282 7.02 14.12 13.17
CA ALA A 282 6.77 12.81 13.75
C ALA A 282 8.04 12.20 14.35
N VAL A 283 7.89 11.51 15.47
CA VAL A 283 8.95 10.76 16.15
C VAL A 283 8.41 9.41 16.60
N VAL A 284 9.21 8.36 16.39
CA VAL A 284 8.91 7.04 16.96
C VAL A 284 9.15 7.12 18.46
N ALA A 285 8.08 7.34 19.23
CA ALA A 285 8.14 7.49 20.67
C ALA A 285 8.63 6.20 21.32
N ASP A 286 8.11 5.06 20.86
CA ASP A 286 8.49 3.75 21.37
C ASP A 286 8.13 2.60 20.42
N VAL A 287 8.75 1.44 20.67
CA VAL A 287 8.44 0.18 19.98
C VAL A 287 8.29 -0.93 21.02
N LEU A 288 7.17 -1.66 20.98
CA LEU A 288 6.79 -2.67 21.96
C LEU A 288 6.58 -4.02 21.31
N ASP A 289 7.01 -5.07 22.00
CA ASP A 289 6.80 -6.45 21.60
C ASP A 289 5.57 -7.02 22.30
N LYS A 290 4.54 -7.39 21.53
CA LYS A 290 3.32 -8.05 22.04
C LYS A 290 3.34 -9.57 21.83
N GLY A 291 4.44 -10.13 21.35
CA GLY A 291 4.61 -11.55 21.04
C GLY A 291 4.07 -11.89 19.65
N SER A 292 2.76 -11.77 19.45
CA SER A 292 2.12 -12.03 18.14
C SER A 292 2.19 -10.85 17.16
N GLY A 293 2.76 -9.73 17.58
CA GLY A 293 2.87 -8.50 16.79
C GLY A 293 3.69 -7.43 17.51
N MET A 294 3.92 -6.33 16.81
CA MET A 294 4.67 -5.18 17.30
C MET A 294 3.73 -3.98 17.43
N VAL A 295 3.91 -3.18 18.48
CA VAL A 295 3.26 -1.86 18.58
C VAL A 295 4.31 -0.77 18.37
N ILE A 296 4.02 0.17 17.50
CA ILE A 296 4.79 1.39 17.33
C ILE A 296 3.96 2.55 17.89
N LEU A 297 4.53 3.29 18.83
CA LEU A 297 3.97 4.55 19.31
C LEU A 297 4.59 5.68 18.50
N LEU A 298 3.76 6.39 17.75
CA LEU A 298 4.19 7.46 16.86
C LEU A 298 3.60 8.78 17.35
N ASP A 299 4.48 9.63 17.90
CA ASP A 299 4.13 10.98 18.33
C ASP A 299 4.24 11.94 17.16
N VAL A 300 3.22 12.76 16.94
CA VAL A 300 3.19 13.76 15.86
C VAL A 300 2.77 15.11 16.43
N HIS A 301 3.65 16.10 16.31
CA HIS A 301 3.39 17.48 16.71
C HIS A 301 3.11 18.32 15.46
N THR A 302 1.97 18.99 15.42
CA THR A 302 1.54 19.78 14.27
C THR A 302 1.51 21.26 14.63
N TYR A 303 2.16 22.06 13.78
CA TYR A 303 2.35 23.49 13.97
C TYR A 303 1.66 24.29 12.88
N SER A 304 1.07 25.42 13.26
CA SER A 304 0.68 26.51 12.35
C SER A 304 1.70 27.63 12.53
N GLU A 305 2.46 27.94 11.48
CA GLU A 305 3.63 28.82 11.58
C GLU A 305 4.63 28.37 12.66
N ARG A 306 4.61 29.01 13.83
CA ARG A 306 5.48 28.69 14.99
C ARG A 306 4.70 28.15 16.19
N GLU A 307 3.38 28.16 16.14
CA GLU A 307 2.52 27.76 17.25
C GLU A 307 2.14 26.28 17.13
N LEU A 308 2.26 25.54 18.23
CA LEU A 308 1.80 24.16 18.32
C LEU A 308 0.27 24.17 18.38
N VAL A 309 -0.40 23.56 17.40
CA VAL A 309 -1.87 23.55 17.35
C VAL A 309 -2.44 22.24 17.87
N CYS A 310 -1.81 21.11 17.57
CA CYS A 310 -2.22 19.82 18.09
C CYS A 310 -1.06 18.84 18.23
N TYR A 311 -1.27 17.86 19.10
CA TYR A 311 -0.43 16.69 19.28
C TYR A 311 -1.27 15.43 19.05
N ASN A 312 -0.73 14.50 18.27
CA ASN A 312 -1.32 13.20 18.04
C ASN A 312 -0.37 12.10 18.53
N GLN A 313 -0.90 11.04 19.13
CA GLN A 313 -0.18 9.79 19.30
C GLN A 313 -0.95 8.67 18.58
N PHE A 314 -0.33 8.10 17.56
CA PHE A 314 -0.85 6.92 16.88
C PHE A 314 -0.23 5.66 17.52
N SER A 315 -1.08 4.72 17.91
CA SER A 315 -0.66 3.39 18.39
C SER A 315 -0.93 2.39 17.26
N LEU A 316 0.14 1.97 16.60
CA LEU A 316 0.09 1.19 15.37
C LEU A 316 0.51 -0.24 15.66
N PHE A 317 -0.36 -1.21 15.36
CA PHE A 317 -0.12 -2.62 15.60
C PHE A 317 0.22 -3.35 14.29
N ILE A 318 1.40 -3.94 14.20
CA ILE A 318 1.85 -4.71 13.04
C ILE A 318 1.72 -6.20 13.37
N VAL A 319 0.77 -6.85 12.72
CA VAL A 319 0.49 -8.28 12.93
C VAL A 319 1.67 -9.15 12.49
N GLY A 320 2.14 -10.02 13.36
CA GLY A 320 3.22 -10.98 13.07
C GLY A 320 4.64 -10.43 13.23
N ALA A 321 4.82 -9.14 13.47
CA ALA A 321 6.13 -8.51 13.64
C ALA A 321 6.67 -8.55 15.09
N GLY A 322 6.09 -9.38 15.97
CA GLY A 322 6.52 -9.55 17.36
C GLY A 322 7.62 -10.60 17.54
N GLY A 323 7.96 -10.90 18.79
CA GLY A 323 8.91 -11.97 19.14
C GLY A 323 10.39 -11.58 19.08
N PHE A 324 10.69 -10.29 19.02
CA PHE A 324 12.05 -9.74 19.02
C PHE A 324 12.61 -9.48 20.42
N GLY A 325 11.86 -9.80 21.48
CA GLY A 325 12.31 -9.69 22.87
C GLY A 325 12.27 -8.27 23.42
N GLY A 326 11.46 -7.39 22.81
CA GLY A 326 11.26 -6.01 23.28
C GLY A 326 10.43 -5.92 24.56
N LYS A 327 10.36 -4.72 25.13
CA LYS A 327 9.49 -4.45 26.27
C LYS A 327 8.01 -4.50 25.88
N ARG A 328 7.13 -4.87 26.83
CA ARG A 328 5.69 -5.02 26.60
C ARG A 328 4.87 -3.76 26.84
N THR A 329 5.42 -2.79 27.55
CA THR A 329 4.74 -1.56 27.99
C THR A 329 5.67 -0.35 27.80
N SER A 330 5.07 0.84 27.65
CA SER A 330 5.80 2.11 27.59
C SER A 330 5.22 3.10 28.59
N GLN A 331 6.08 3.91 29.22
CA GLN A 331 5.66 5.10 29.96
C GLN A 331 5.33 6.29 29.04
N LYS A 332 5.68 6.20 27.74
CA LYS A 332 5.37 7.22 26.73
C LYS A 332 4.00 7.02 26.09
N ALA A 333 3.38 5.85 26.26
CA ALA A 333 2.02 5.60 25.81
C ALA A 333 1.05 6.44 26.63
N VAL A 334 0.16 7.17 25.95
CA VAL A 334 -0.94 7.84 26.64
C VAL A 334 -1.92 6.79 27.16
N ALA A 335 -2.15 6.78 28.46
CA ALA A 335 -2.97 5.76 29.10
C ALA A 335 -4.45 5.88 28.70
N THR A 336 -5.07 4.76 28.34
CA THR A 336 -6.51 4.68 28.15
C THR A 336 -7.23 4.65 29.49
N ALA A 337 -8.43 5.25 29.55
CA ALA A 337 -9.26 5.21 30.73
C ALA A 337 -10.15 3.96 30.71
N PRO A 338 -10.26 3.21 31.83
CA PRO A 338 -11.21 2.10 31.92
C PRO A 338 -12.64 2.64 31.86
N ARG A 339 -13.53 1.87 31.24
CA ARG A 339 -14.97 2.15 31.25
C ARG A 339 -15.50 2.11 32.69
N PRO A 340 -16.30 3.09 33.14
CA PRO A 340 -16.99 3.02 34.43
C PRO A 340 -17.91 1.80 34.52
N ASP A 341 -17.87 1.09 35.65
CA ASP A 341 -18.72 -0.08 35.91
C ASP A 341 -20.14 0.34 36.35
N ARG A 342 -20.84 1.02 35.44
CA ARG A 342 -22.23 1.46 35.61
C ARG A 342 -22.90 1.69 34.25
N ALA A 343 -24.21 1.93 34.27
CA ALA A 343 -24.95 2.34 33.07
C ALA A 343 -24.43 3.68 32.52
N PRO A 344 -24.44 3.90 31.18
CA PRO A 344 -24.11 5.19 30.58
C PRO A 344 -25.06 6.29 31.03
N ASP A 345 -24.56 7.52 31.17
CA ASP A 345 -25.39 8.69 31.49
C ASP A 345 -26.29 9.09 30.29
N ALA A 346 -25.77 8.90 29.08
CA ALA A 346 -26.49 9.16 27.83
C ALA A 346 -26.02 8.17 26.75
N VAL A 347 -26.89 7.91 25.76
CA VAL A 347 -26.57 7.11 24.58
C VAL A 347 -27.07 7.86 23.36
N ILE A 348 -26.17 8.14 22.43
CA ILE A 348 -26.48 8.75 21.13
C ILE A 348 -26.27 7.65 20.08
N VAL A 349 -27.22 7.54 19.15
CA VAL A 349 -27.18 6.56 18.07
C VAL A 349 -27.14 7.31 16.75
N GLU A 350 -26.07 7.12 15.99
CA GLU A 350 -25.92 7.68 14.66
C GLU A 350 -25.94 6.57 13.61
N GLN A 351 -26.69 6.78 12.54
CA GLN A 351 -26.76 5.85 11.42
C GLN A 351 -25.75 6.26 10.37
N THR A 352 -24.74 5.42 10.12
CA THR A 352 -23.78 5.64 9.04
C THR A 352 -24.43 5.45 7.68
N SER A 353 -23.97 6.23 6.69
CA SER A 353 -24.32 6.02 5.28
C SER A 353 -23.64 4.76 4.73
N ARG A 354 -24.24 4.16 3.70
CA ARG A 354 -23.60 3.10 2.91
C ARG A 354 -22.27 3.58 2.29
N ASP A 355 -22.19 4.87 1.98
CA ASP A 355 -21.04 5.50 1.33
C ASP A 355 -20.14 6.25 2.33
N GLN A 356 -20.32 6.04 3.64
CA GLN A 356 -19.59 6.81 4.68
C GLN A 356 -18.07 6.71 4.51
N ALA A 357 -17.55 5.49 4.29
CA ALA A 357 -16.13 5.27 4.07
C ALA A 357 -15.65 5.87 2.73
N ALA A 358 -16.48 5.80 1.68
CA ALA A 358 -16.17 6.37 0.38
C ALA A 358 -16.07 7.91 0.41
N LEU A 359 -16.82 8.55 1.32
CA LEU A 359 -16.72 9.98 1.58
C LEU A 359 -15.56 10.31 2.52
N TYR A 360 -15.43 9.60 3.65
CA TYR A 360 -14.41 9.86 4.67
C TYR A 360 -12.99 9.77 4.11
N ARG A 361 -12.71 8.77 3.27
CA ARG A 361 -11.38 8.56 2.65
C ARG A 361 -10.87 9.76 1.87
N LEU A 362 -11.78 10.61 1.36
CA LEU A 362 -11.41 11.85 0.66
C LEU A 362 -10.73 12.87 1.59
N SER A 363 -10.76 12.65 2.90
CA SER A 363 -10.02 13.44 3.90
C SER A 363 -8.56 13.04 4.03
N GLY A 364 -8.12 11.90 3.48
CA GLY A 364 -6.68 11.58 3.40
C GLY A 364 -6.30 10.11 3.60
N ASP A 365 -7.20 9.26 4.11
CA ASP A 365 -6.93 7.82 4.27
C ASP A 365 -7.41 7.05 3.04
N TRP A 366 -6.49 6.73 2.13
CA TRP A 366 -6.80 6.07 0.87
C TRP A 366 -6.67 4.53 0.92
N ASN A 367 -6.53 3.94 2.11
CA ASN A 367 -6.39 2.48 2.27
C ASN A 367 -7.51 1.73 1.50
N PRO A 368 -7.17 0.76 0.62
CA PRO A 368 -8.11 0.06 -0.25
C PRO A 368 -9.26 -0.68 0.44
#